data_AF-A0A9N9II53-F1
#
_entry.id   AF-A0A9N9II53-F1
#
_cell.length_a   1.000
_cell.length_b   1.000
_cell.length_c   1.000
_cell.angle_alpha   90.00
_cell.angle_beta   90.00
_cell.angle_gamma   90.00
#
_symmetry.space_group_name_H-M   'P 1'
#
loop_
_entity.id
_entity.type
_entity.pdbx_description
1 polymer ?
#
loop_
_entity_poly.entity_id
_entity_poly.type
_entity_poly.pdbx_seq_one_letter_code
_entity_poly.pdbx_strand_id
1 'polypeptide(L)'
;SLHVKSSLSKHPLLTKKIIVTLTCTHSAEWHNGEAHFRRSIKTIDLSQTLFTSNDHQALNDCEFPFVFQLPSTAAGSFKTDACKILYQLEAKIYRKGAWYQIFPLKKSTYIPVLWHAFPTMEMYQPVTQSNILNSKYQWSFGLARTHLAPGEEID
;
A
#
# COMPACT_ATOMS: atom_id res chain seq x y z
N SER A 1 15.53 0.67 -3.23
CA SER A 1 16.54 0.59 -2.16
C SER A 1 16.42 1.80 -1.25
N LEU A 2 16.97 1.74 -0.03
CA LEU A 2 17.03 2.86 0.91
C LEU A 2 18.43 3.48 0.84
N HIS A 3 18.53 4.75 0.48
CA HIS A 3 19.79 5.50 0.49
C HIS A 3 19.93 6.27 1.80
N VAL A 4 21.03 6.05 2.52
CA VAL A 4 21.37 6.75 3.75
C VAL A 4 22.57 7.65 3.48
N LYS A 5 22.29 8.94 3.33
CA LYS A 5 23.30 9.98 3.12
C LYS A 5 23.32 10.95 4.29
N SER A 6 24.51 11.26 4.80
CA SER A 6 24.68 12.36 5.75
C SER A 6 24.73 13.67 4.99
N SER A 7 23.87 14.62 5.35
CA SER A 7 23.88 15.98 4.78
C SER A 7 25.07 16.82 5.28
N LEU A 8 25.67 16.42 6.40
CA LEU A 8 26.91 17.00 6.92
C LEU A 8 28.05 16.09 6.46
N SER A 9 28.71 16.46 5.35
CA SER A 9 29.78 15.68 4.71
C SER A 9 30.97 15.31 5.62
N LYS A 10 31.02 15.86 6.84
CA LYS A 10 32.07 15.62 7.85
C LYS A 10 31.61 14.87 9.11
N HIS A 11 30.33 14.49 9.22
CA HIS A 11 29.82 13.77 10.39
C HIS A 11 29.07 12.49 9.98
N PRO A 12 29.65 11.30 10.22
CA PRO A 12 28.99 10.05 9.93
C PRO A 12 27.77 9.84 10.83
N LEU A 13 26.75 9.16 10.30
CA LEU A 13 25.55 8.84 11.06
C LEU A 13 25.82 7.61 11.93
N LEU A 14 26.00 7.82 13.23
CA LEU A 14 26.19 6.74 14.22
C LEU A 14 24.91 5.91 14.38
N THR A 15 24.87 4.79 13.69
CA THR A 15 23.68 3.97 13.51
C THR A 15 23.85 2.62 14.20
N LYS A 16 22.80 2.18 14.90
CA LYS A 16 22.74 0.86 15.55
C LYS A 16 21.87 -0.12 14.78
N LYS A 17 20.76 0.37 14.23
CA LYS A 17 19.79 -0.47 13.53
C LYS A 17 19.07 0.31 12.44
N ILE A 18 18.83 -0.32 11.30
CA ILE A 18 17.95 0.20 10.24
C ILE A 18 16.86 -0.83 10.00
N ILE A 19 15.62 -0.40 10.03
CA ILE A 19 14.45 -1.22 9.72
C ILE A 19 13.65 -0.50 8.64
N VAL A 20 13.19 -1.24 7.64
CA VAL A 20 12.16 -0.77 6.72
C VAL A 20 10.90 -1.58 6.96
N THR A 21 9.76 -0.92 6.95
CA THR A 21 8.44 -1.50 7.18
C THR A 21 7.52 -1.13 6.02
N LEU A 22 6.80 -2.10 5.48
CA LEU A 22 5.72 -1.90 4.52
C LEU A 22 4.39 -2.20 5.23
N THR A 23 3.52 -1.20 5.29
CA THR A 23 2.23 -1.31 5.96
C THR A 23 1.11 -1.02 4.98
N CYS A 24 0.08 -1.88 4.92
CA CYS A 24 -1.18 -1.58 4.25
C CYS A 24 -2.27 -1.27 5.28
N THR A 25 -2.99 -0.18 5.08
CA THR A 25 -4.12 0.22 5.93
C THR A 25 -5.37 0.41 5.10
N HIS A 26 -6.44 -0.25 5.51
CA HIS A 26 -7.79 -0.06 4.98
C HIS A 26 -8.55 0.85 5.93
N SER A 27 -9.02 1.98 5.45
CA SER A 27 -9.83 2.91 6.24
C SER A 27 -11.14 3.22 5.56
N ALA A 28 -12.21 3.26 6.33
CA ALA A 28 -13.54 3.66 5.88
C ALA A 28 -14.09 4.75 6.80
N GLU A 29 -14.77 5.72 6.20
CA GLU A 29 -15.42 6.87 6.84
C GLU A 29 -16.89 6.86 6.38
N TRP A 30 -17.85 6.93 7.30
CA TRP A 30 -19.28 6.95 6.99
C TRP A 30 -20.08 7.78 7.99
N HIS A 31 -21.27 8.20 7.59
CA HIS A 31 -22.19 8.97 8.41
C HIS A 31 -23.43 8.14 8.75
N ASN A 32 -23.98 8.33 9.96
CA ASN A 32 -25.30 7.84 10.33
C ASN A 32 -26.05 8.97 11.04
N GLY A 33 -26.91 9.67 10.29
CA GLY A 33 -27.45 10.97 10.71
C GLY A 33 -26.33 12.01 10.84
N GLU A 34 -26.28 12.70 11.99
CA GLU A 34 -25.23 13.67 12.31
C GLU A 34 -23.93 13.03 12.79
N ALA A 35 -23.94 11.74 13.15
CA ALA A 35 -22.77 11.06 13.68
C ALA A 35 -21.82 10.63 12.57
N HIS A 36 -20.53 10.97 12.72
CA HIS A 36 -19.45 10.57 11.83
C HIS A 36 -18.64 9.42 12.44
N PHE A 37 -18.46 8.36 11.66
CA PHE A 37 -17.74 7.15 12.06
C PHE A 37 -16.52 6.95 11.17
N ARG A 38 -15.44 6.45 11.78
CA ARG A 38 -14.22 6.08 11.08
C ARG A 38 -13.68 4.77 11.61
N ARG A 39 -13.34 3.85 10.69
CA ARG A 39 -12.65 2.61 11.02
C ARG A 39 -11.36 2.54 10.22
N SER A 40 -10.29 2.06 10.84
CA SER A 40 -9.00 1.82 10.16
C SER A 40 -8.42 0.50 10.63
N ILE A 41 -8.04 -0.36 9.70
CA ILE A 41 -7.52 -1.70 9.96
C ILE A 41 -6.21 -1.83 9.20
N LYS A 42 -5.16 -2.26 9.92
CA LYS A 42 -3.90 -2.64 9.30
C LYS A 42 -4.04 -4.08 8.77
N THR A 43 -3.91 -4.26 7.47
CA THR A 43 -4.08 -5.57 6.81
C THR A 43 -2.75 -6.22 6.42
N ILE A 44 -1.71 -5.41 6.18
CA ILE A 44 -0.35 -5.88 5.90
C ILE A 44 0.61 -5.13 6.83
N ASP A 45 1.54 -5.86 7.45
CA ASP A 45 2.63 -5.29 8.27
C ASP A 45 3.89 -6.13 8.07
N LEU A 46 4.67 -5.80 7.04
CA LEU A 46 5.91 -6.49 6.73
C LEU A 46 7.10 -5.65 7.19
N SER A 47 8.08 -6.27 7.81
CA SER A 47 9.25 -5.60 8.37
C SER A 47 10.53 -6.33 7.96
N GLN A 48 11.52 -5.57 7.51
CA GLN A 48 12.86 -6.08 7.21
C GLN A 48 13.90 -5.25 7.94
N THR A 49 14.75 -5.92 8.73
CA THR A 49 15.92 -5.28 9.33
C THR A 49 17.04 -5.29 8.30
N LEU A 50 17.49 -4.09 7.88
CA LEU A 50 18.51 -3.93 6.83
C LEU A 50 19.93 -3.81 7.38
N PHE A 51 20.03 -3.38 8.64
CA PHE A 51 21.31 -3.20 9.31
C PHE A 51 21.11 -3.39 10.82
N THR A 52 22.05 -4.09 11.45
CA THR A 52 22.16 -4.18 12.91
C THR A 52 23.63 -4.25 13.27
N SER A 53 24.02 -3.49 14.29
CA SER A 53 25.36 -3.55 14.86
C SER A 53 25.28 -3.60 16.38
N ASN A 54 26.23 -4.31 16.99
CA ASN A 54 26.34 -4.40 18.45
C ASN A 54 26.69 -3.03 19.03
N ASP A 55 27.63 -2.34 18.39
CA ASP A 55 28.02 -0.96 18.67
C ASP A 55 27.47 0.02 17.63
N HIS A 56 27.55 1.32 17.92
CA HIS A 56 27.13 2.33 16.94
C HIS A 56 28.17 2.42 15.83
N GLN A 57 27.77 2.11 14.59
CA GLN A 57 28.63 2.20 13.43
C GLN A 57 28.40 3.50 12.68
N ALA A 58 29.49 4.14 12.27
CA ALA A 58 29.49 5.30 11.39
C ALA A 58 29.07 4.88 9.97
N LEU A 59 27.87 5.27 9.53
CA LEU A 59 27.42 5.06 8.14
C LEU A 59 27.62 6.34 7.32
N ASN A 60 28.23 6.19 6.14
CA ASN A 60 28.49 7.25 5.17
C ASN A 60 28.09 6.77 3.78
N ASP A 61 27.12 7.46 3.17
CA ASP A 61 26.66 7.24 1.79
C ASP A 61 26.44 5.76 1.45
N CYS A 62 25.61 5.10 2.27
CA CYS A 62 25.33 3.68 2.15
C CYS A 62 23.97 3.44 1.49
N GLU A 63 23.89 2.42 0.64
CA GLU A 63 22.64 1.96 0.05
C GLU A 63 22.26 0.58 0.60
N PHE A 64 21.02 0.44 1.06
CA PHE A 64 20.48 -0.80 1.58
C PHE A 64 19.33 -1.29 0.68
N PRO A 65 19.56 -2.32 -0.15
CA PRO A 65 18.48 -2.94 -0.90
C PRO A 65 17.52 -3.68 0.04
N PHE A 66 16.24 -3.70 -0.32
CA PHE A 66 15.19 -4.42 0.40
C PHE A 66 14.15 -4.91 -0.60
N VAL A 67 13.48 -6.01 -0.27
CA VAL A 67 12.45 -6.61 -1.12
C VAL A 67 11.31 -7.08 -0.23
N PHE A 68 10.09 -6.62 -0.52
CA PHE A 68 8.88 -7.14 0.09
C PHE A 68 8.09 -7.92 -0.96
N GLN A 69 7.63 -9.11 -0.60
CA GLN A 69 6.67 -9.86 -1.39
C GLN A 69 5.28 -9.57 -0.84
N LEU A 70 4.42 -8.99 -1.67
CA LEU A 70 3.02 -8.77 -1.31
C LEU A 70 2.25 -10.10 -1.33
N PRO A 71 1.35 -10.35 -0.37
CA PRO A 71 0.44 -11.49 -0.43
C PRO A 71 -0.39 -11.46 -1.71
N SER A 72 -0.77 -12.62 -2.26
CA SER A 72 -1.68 -12.71 -3.42
C SER A 72 -3.07 -12.11 -3.14
N THR A 73 -3.45 -12.01 -1.87
CA THR A 73 -4.69 -11.39 -1.39
C THR A 73 -4.57 -9.88 -1.16
N ALA A 74 -3.42 -9.27 -1.44
CA ALA A 74 -3.20 -7.85 -1.27
C ALA A 74 -4.09 -7.04 -2.22
N ALA A 75 -4.93 -6.16 -1.67
CA ALA A 75 -5.79 -5.29 -2.46
C ALA A 75 -4.98 -4.19 -3.16
N GLY A 76 -5.45 -3.71 -4.31
CA GLY A 76 -4.91 -2.51 -4.92
C GLY A 76 -5.07 -1.28 -4.03
N SER A 77 -4.16 -0.31 -4.20
CA SER A 77 -4.31 1.02 -3.63
C SER A 77 -5.56 1.69 -4.20
N PHE A 78 -6.35 2.28 -3.31
CA PHE A 78 -7.61 2.91 -3.65
C PHE A 78 -7.81 4.12 -2.74
N LYS A 79 -8.34 5.22 -3.27
CA LYS A 79 -8.63 6.41 -2.46
C LYS A 79 -9.88 7.10 -2.97
N THR A 80 -10.84 7.21 -2.09
CA THR A 80 -12.06 8.01 -2.20
C THR A 80 -12.25 8.79 -0.90
N ASP A 81 -13.29 9.62 -0.84
CA ASP A 81 -13.64 10.34 0.37
C ASP A 81 -14.09 9.38 1.48
N ALA A 82 -14.87 8.34 1.13
CA ALA A 82 -15.41 7.37 2.08
C ALA A 82 -14.47 6.18 2.38
N CYS A 83 -13.54 5.83 1.49
CA CYS A 83 -12.70 4.63 1.66
C CYS A 83 -11.29 4.82 1.09
N LYS A 84 -10.28 4.33 1.81
CA LYS A 84 -8.86 4.43 1.44
C LYS A 84 -8.15 3.11 1.73
N ILE A 85 -7.43 2.58 0.76
CA ILE A 85 -6.47 1.47 0.88
C ILE A 85 -5.10 2.06 0.53
N LEU A 86 -4.26 2.22 1.54
CA LEU A 86 -2.98 2.92 1.41
C LEU A 86 -1.82 2.01 1.83
N TYR A 87 -0.80 1.94 0.98
CA TYR A 87 0.47 1.29 1.29
C TYR A 87 1.49 2.34 1.68
N GLN A 88 2.04 2.20 2.87
CA GLN A 88 3.06 3.09 3.42
C GLN A 88 4.36 2.32 3.61
N LEU A 89 5.42 2.82 3.00
CA LEU A 89 6.79 2.38 3.26
C LEU A 89 7.41 3.32 4.29
N GLU A 90 7.88 2.80 5.41
CA GLU A 90 8.53 3.54 6.48
C GLU A 90 9.93 3.00 6.75
N ALA A 91 10.94 3.86 6.72
CA ALA A 91 12.29 3.56 7.19
C ALA A 91 12.48 4.15 8.59
N LYS A 92 13.00 3.33 9.52
CA LYS A 92 13.40 3.71 10.86
C LYS A 92 14.91 3.48 11.05
N ILE A 93 15.64 4.55 11.31
CA ILE A 93 17.09 4.51 11.60
C ILE A 93 17.31 4.81 13.08
N TYR A 94 17.72 3.81 13.83
CA TYR A 94 18.02 3.92 15.27
C TYR A 94 19.46 4.37 15.44
N ARG A 95 19.63 5.56 16.04
CA ARG A 95 20.93 6.20 16.27
C ARG A 95 21.13 6.57 17.73
N LYS A 96 22.38 6.80 18.14
CA LYS A 96 22.68 7.41 19.44
C LYS A 96 22.27 8.88 19.38
N GLY A 97 21.33 9.30 20.22
CA GLY A 97 21.04 10.72 20.42
C GLY A 97 22.10 11.40 21.28
N ALA A 98 22.02 12.74 21.38
CA ALA A 98 22.63 13.42 22.52
C ALA A 98 22.00 12.83 23.80
N TRP A 99 22.81 12.58 24.84
CA TRP A 99 22.36 12.06 26.14
C TRP A 99 21.93 10.57 26.20
N TYR A 100 22.54 9.69 25.39
CA TYR A 100 22.36 8.21 25.47
C TYR A 100 20.96 7.67 25.15
N GLN A 101 19.99 8.51 24.77
CA GLN A 101 18.67 8.07 24.31
C GLN A 101 18.71 7.65 22.84
N ILE A 102 18.16 6.47 22.52
CA ILE A 102 18.05 5.95 21.15
C ILE A 102 16.73 6.45 20.55
N PHE A 103 16.79 7.47 19.70
CA PHE A 103 15.62 7.95 18.95
C PHE A 103 15.66 7.45 17.50
N PRO A 104 14.61 6.78 17.00
CA PRO A 104 14.55 6.43 15.60
C PRO A 104 14.26 7.67 14.75
N LEU A 105 15.15 7.98 13.81
CA LEU A 105 14.80 8.84 12.68
C LEU A 105 13.82 8.06 11.79
N LYS A 106 12.66 8.65 11.55
CA LYS A 106 11.61 8.05 10.71
C LYS A 106 11.45 8.82 9.42
N LYS A 107 11.37 8.11 8.30
CA LYS A 107 10.95 8.68 7.03
C LYS A 107 9.95 7.72 6.41
N SER A 108 8.82 8.24 5.96
CA SER A 108 7.80 7.42 5.29
C SER A 108 7.37 8.04 3.97
N THR A 109 6.88 7.17 3.09
CA THR A 109 6.26 7.54 1.81
C THR A 109 5.10 6.59 1.53
N TYR A 110 4.11 7.07 0.79
CA TYR A 110 3.06 6.20 0.25
C TYR A 110 3.49 5.69 -1.12
N ILE A 111 3.14 4.44 -1.42
CA ILE A 111 3.39 3.82 -2.72
C ILE A 111 2.07 3.33 -3.33
N PRO A 112 1.84 3.54 -4.64
CA PRO A 112 0.70 2.97 -5.32
C PRO A 112 0.94 1.48 -5.59
N VAL A 113 -0.04 0.65 -5.25
CA VAL A 113 -0.10 -0.76 -5.64
C VAL A 113 -1.25 -0.90 -6.62
N LEU A 114 -0.98 -1.21 -7.89
CA LEU A 114 -2.02 -1.44 -8.88
C LEU A 114 -2.51 -2.87 -8.76
N TRP A 115 -3.82 -3.05 -8.58
CA TRP A 115 -4.40 -4.38 -8.71
C TRP A 115 -4.34 -4.75 -10.20
N HIS A 116 -3.48 -5.69 -10.54
CA HIS A 116 -3.53 -6.32 -11.85
C HIS A 116 -4.65 -7.35 -11.74
N ALA A 117 -5.76 -7.10 -12.42
CA ALA A 117 -6.69 -8.17 -12.76
C ALA A 117 -5.87 -9.14 -13.62
N PHE A 118 -5.37 -10.22 -13.02
CA PHE A 118 -4.93 -11.35 -13.81
C PHE A 118 -6.16 -11.82 -14.58
N PRO A 119 -6.13 -11.87 -15.92
CA PRO A 119 -7.25 -12.40 -16.67
C PRO A 119 -7.42 -13.87 -16.30
N THR A 120 -8.37 -14.18 -15.42
CA THR A 120 -8.88 -15.54 -15.29
C THR A 120 -9.93 -15.75 -16.38
N MET A 121 -10.05 -16.97 -16.91
CA MET A 121 -11.05 -17.28 -17.95
C MET A 121 -12.48 -16.89 -17.54
N GLU A 122 -12.77 -16.85 -16.24
CA GLU A 122 -14.05 -16.39 -15.68
C GLU A 122 -14.37 -14.93 -16.02
N MET A 123 -13.36 -14.08 -16.25
CA MET A 123 -13.54 -12.66 -16.62
C MET A 123 -14.08 -12.48 -18.04
N TYR A 124 -13.98 -13.50 -18.90
CA TYR A 124 -14.44 -13.48 -20.30
C TYR A 124 -15.80 -14.15 -20.49
N GLN A 125 -16.51 -14.50 -19.41
CA GLN A 125 -17.83 -15.09 -19.56
C GLN A 125 -18.86 -14.00 -19.93
N PRO A 126 -19.67 -14.24 -20.98
CA PRO A 126 -20.72 -13.30 -21.35
C PRO A 126 -21.80 -13.24 -20.27
N VAL A 127 -22.28 -12.03 -19.99
CA VAL A 127 -23.38 -11.79 -19.06
C VAL A 127 -24.58 -11.31 -19.85
N THR A 128 -25.72 -11.97 -19.69
CA THR A 128 -26.99 -11.49 -20.22
C THR A 128 -27.92 -11.14 -19.06
N GLN A 129 -28.40 -9.89 -19.02
CA GLN A 129 -29.48 -9.49 -18.14
C GLN A 129 -30.73 -9.20 -18.97
N SER A 130 -31.80 -9.93 -18.68
CA SER A 130 -33.12 -9.66 -19.23
C SER A 130 -34.03 -9.09 -18.17
N ASN A 131 -34.81 -8.08 -18.53
CA ASN A 131 -35.85 -7.53 -17.67
C ASN A 131 -37.21 -7.64 -18.38
N ILE A 132 -38.22 -8.06 -17.63
CA ILE A 132 -39.58 -8.24 -18.12
C ILE A 132 -40.45 -7.23 -17.39
N LEU A 133 -40.85 -6.17 -18.09
CA LEU A 133 -41.68 -5.12 -17.49
C LEU A 133 -43.14 -5.56 -17.37
N ASN A 134 -43.60 -6.45 -18.27
CA ASN A 134 -44.90 -7.15 -18.26
C ASN A 134 -44.96 -8.22 -19.37
N SER A 135 -46.11 -8.89 -19.54
CA SER A 135 -46.33 -9.95 -20.55
C SER A 135 -46.22 -9.50 -22.02
N LYS A 136 -46.02 -8.21 -22.30
CA LYS A 136 -45.88 -7.67 -23.66
C LYS A 136 -44.50 -7.10 -23.98
N TYR A 137 -43.69 -6.74 -22.98
CA TYR A 137 -42.42 -6.08 -23.21
C TYR A 137 -41.31 -6.73 -22.38
N GLN A 138 -40.34 -7.28 -23.10
CA GLN A 138 -39.10 -7.84 -22.58
C GLN A 138 -37.95 -7.22 -23.37
N TRP A 139 -36.90 -6.82 -22.66
CA TRP A 139 -35.61 -6.48 -23.27
C TRP A 139 -34.50 -7.23 -22.56
N SER A 140 -33.43 -7.50 -23.30
CA SER A 140 -32.22 -8.12 -22.80
C SER A 140 -31.00 -7.36 -23.28
N PHE A 141 -30.06 -7.14 -22.37
CA PHE A 141 -28.73 -6.62 -22.67
C PHE A 141 -27.71 -7.72 -22.41
N GLY A 142 -26.83 -7.94 -23.38
CA GLY A 142 -25.72 -8.87 -23.27
C GLY A 142 -24.41 -8.11 -23.28
N LEU A 143 -23.48 -8.48 -22.41
CA LEU A 143 -22.08 -8.07 -22.46
C LEU A 143 -21.25 -9.31 -22.76
N ALA A 144 -20.27 -9.21 -23.65
CA ALA A 144 -19.40 -10.34 -24.01
C ALA A 144 -18.52 -10.83 -22.85
N ARG A 145 -18.39 -10.05 -21.77
CA ARG A 145 -17.51 -10.30 -20.62
C ARG A 145 -17.98 -9.59 -19.36
N THR A 146 -17.54 -10.08 -18.20
CA THR A 146 -17.92 -9.56 -16.86
C THR A 146 -17.04 -8.41 -16.37
N HIS A 147 -15.81 -8.29 -16.87
CA HIS A 147 -14.83 -7.31 -16.41
C HIS A 147 -14.32 -6.50 -17.59
N LEU A 148 -14.25 -5.17 -17.41
CA LEU A 148 -13.82 -4.21 -18.43
C LEU A 148 -12.63 -3.41 -17.89
N ALA A 149 -11.64 -3.17 -18.74
CA ALA A 149 -10.53 -2.29 -18.40
C ALA A 149 -10.98 -0.81 -18.47
N PRO A 150 -10.38 0.09 -17.66
CA PRO A 150 -10.64 1.52 -17.82
C PRO A 150 -10.29 2.01 -19.24
N GLY A 151 -11.24 2.68 -19.89
CA GLY A 151 -11.09 3.19 -21.27
C GLY A 151 -11.39 2.17 -22.37
N GLU A 152 -11.83 0.96 -22.01
CA GLU A 152 -12.27 -0.05 -22.95
C GLU A 152 -13.67 0.25 -23.51
N GLU A 153 -13.84 0.05 -24.82
CA GLU A 153 -15.12 0.18 -25.50
C GLU A 153 -16.04 -0.99 -25.13
N ILE A 154 -17.32 -0.69 -24.91
CA ILE A 154 -18.34 -1.67 -24.54
C ILE A 154 -19.23 -1.88 -25.76
N ASP A 155 -19.07 -3.04 -26.39
CA ASP A 155 -19.91 -3.54 -27.49
C ASP A 155 -21.07 -4.42 -26.97
#